data_AF-A0A968XFE0-F1
#
_entry.id   AF-A0A968XFE0-F1
#
_cell.length_a   1.000
_cell.length_b   1.000
_cell.length_c   1.000
_cell.angle_alpha   90.00
_cell.angle_beta   90.00
_cell.angle_gamma   90.00
#
_symmetry.space_group_name_H-M   'P 1'
#
loop_
_entity.id
_entity.type
_entity.pdbx_description
1 polymer ?
#
loop_
_entity_poly.entity_id
_entity_poly.type
_entity_poly.pdbx_seq_one_letter_code
_entity_poly.pdbx_strand_id
1 'polypeptide(L)'
;MTDPKNLQVIERRQRAVELRKSGMTLEQVADQIAADPRFGVPNYGASSAYDDVRRALDQLNSECSLTTAQYRQLELERLDHMQWALQPKIDVGNTRAIEAAIKINDRRSKLLGLEAPLLLKVEQEMNAHIAEFVDFVRMHMTSAEYDRLLDIVEMMPANYTVPAIAENRERRLETEYG
;
A
#
# COMPACT_ATOMS: atom_id res chain seq x y z
N MET A 1 -5.81 -15.41 -21.21
CA MET A 1 -6.33 -16.79 -21.09
C MET A 1 -6.17 -17.21 -19.64
N THR A 2 -7.27 -17.35 -18.90
CA THR A 2 -7.26 -17.86 -17.52
C THR A 2 -6.92 -19.35 -17.57
N ASP A 3 -5.85 -19.77 -16.88
CA ASP A 3 -5.43 -21.18 -16.81
C ASP A 3 -6.61 -22.06 -16.29
N PRO A 4 -6.99 -23.15 -16.98
CA PRO A 4 -8.04 -24.07 -16.55
C PRO A 4 -7.93 -24.53 -15.10
N LYS A 5 -6.70 -24.68 -14.57
CA LYS A 5 -6.47 -25.06 -13.17
C LYS A 5 -6.90 -23.97 -12.19
N ASN A 6 -6.76 -22.70 -12.56
CA ASN A 6 -7.18 -21.57 -11.73
C ASN A 6 -8.70 -21.48 -11.66
N LEU A 7 -9.41 -21.81 -12.75
CA LEU A 7 -10.88 -21.81 -12.77
C LEU A 7 -11.44 -22.85 -11.79
N GLN A 8 -10.89 -24.06 -11.79
CA GLN A 8 -11.30 -25.13 -10.86
C GLN A 8 -11.10 -24.73 -9.40
N VAL A 9 -10.01 -24.04 -9.06
CA VAL A 9 -9.75 -23.56 -7.69
C VAL A 9 -10.77 -22.48 -7.29
N ILE A 10 -11.12 -21.58 -8.20
CA ILE A 10 -12.14 -20.54 -7.96
C ILE A 10 -13.51 -21.19 -7.71
N GLU A 11 -13.93 -22.12 -8.58
CA GLU A 11 -15.20 -22.83 -8.44
C GLU A 11 -15.27 -23.65 -7.14
N ARG A 12 -14.17 -24.35 -6.79
CA ARG A 12 -14.08 -25.11 -5.53
C ARG A 12 -14.26 -24.21 -4.32
N ARG A 13 -13.59 -23.06 -4.31
CA ARG A 13 -13.69 -22.06 -3.23
C ARG A 13 -15.09 -21.48 -3.11
N GLN A 14 -15.71 -21.12 -4.22
CA GLN A 14 -17.10 -20.66 -4.25
C GLN A 14 -18.04 -21.72 -3.64
N ARG A 15 -17.86 -22.99 -4.04
CA ARG A 15 -18.64 -24.10 -3.51
C ARG A 15 -18.43 -24.29 -2.00
N ALA A 16 -17.20 -24.17 -1.51
CA ALA A 16 -16.90 -24.25 -0.08
C ALA A 16 -17.64 -23.17 0.73
N VAL A 17 -17.67 -21.93 0.22
CA VAL A 17 -18.40 -20.82 0.84
C VAL A 17 -19.91 -21.06 0.84
N GLU A 18 -20.49 -21.54 -0.26
CA GLU A 18 -21.92 -21.88 -0.33
C GLU A 18 -22.32 -22.91 0.73
N LEU A 19 -21.54 -23.98 0.85
CA LEU A 19 -21.80 -25.03 1.84
C LEU A 19 -21.67 -24.48 3.27
N ARG A 20 -20.66 -23.64 3.56
CA ARG A 20 -20.58 -22.95 4.86
C ARG A 20 -21.77 -22.03 5.14
N LYS A 21 -22.27 -21.31 4.13
CA LYS A 21 -23.47 -20.46 4.26
C LYS A 21 -24.73 -21.27 4.56
N SER A 22 -24.80 -22.52 4.11
CA SER A 22 -25.89 -23.45 4.44
C SER A 22 -25.82 -24.04 5.86
N GLY A 23 -24.77 -23.72 6.62
CA GLY A 23 -24.62 -24.12 8.04
C GLY A 23 -23.80 -25.40 8.25
N MET A 24 -23.24 -26.00 7.20
CA MET A 24 -22.39 -27.20 7.33
C MET A 24 -21.08 -26.90 8.08
N THR A 25 -20.58 -27.87 8.86
CA THR A 25 -19.25 -27.78 9.51
C THR A 25 -18.12 -27.95 8.50
N LEU A 26 -16.88 -27.60 8.86
CA LEU A 26 -15.75 -27.70 7.93
C LEU A 26 -15.44 -29.15 7.52
N GLU A 27 -15.69 -30.11 8.40
CA GLU A 27 -15.61 -31.54 8.14
C GLU A 27 -16.64 -31.94 7.09
N GLN A 28 -17.91 -31.54 7.28
CA GLN A 28 -18.98 -31.80 6.32
C GLN A 28 -18.71 -31.14 4.96
N VAL A 29 -18.16 -29.92 4.95
CA VAL A 29 -17.74 -29.25 3.71
C VAL A 29 -16.62 -30.02 3.02
N ALA A 30 -15.67 -30.55 3.78
CA ALA A 30 -14.59 -31.37 3.24
C ALA A 30 -15.12 -32.65 2.59
N ASP A 31 -16.03 -33.35 3.25
CA ASP A 31 -16.66 -34.57 2.72
C ASP A 31 -17.42 -34.28 1.41
N GLN A 32 -18.17 -33.17 1.37
CA GLN A 32 -18.95 -32.78 0.18
C GLN A 32 -18.04 -32.40 -1.00
N ILE A 33 -16.92 -31.72 -0.76
CA ILE A 33 -15.98 -31.35 -1.83
C ILE A 33 -15.17 -32.56 -2.29
N ALA A 34 -14.75 -33.44 -1.38
CA ALA A 34 -14.05 -34.67 -1.72
C ALA A 34 -14.92 -35.63 -2.54
N ALA A 35 -16.24 -35.67 -2.27
CA ALA A 35 -17.20 -36.47 -3.01
C ALA A 35 -17.54 -35.92 -4.41
N ASP A 36 -17.19 -34.66 -4.71
CA ASP A 36 -17.48 -34.05 -6.00
C ASP A 36 -16.33 -34.28 -7.00
N PRO A 37 -16.54 -35.13 -8.04
CA PRO A 37 -15.48 -35.49 -8.98
C PRO A 37 -15.02 -34.31 -9.83
N ARG A 38 -15.76 -33.19 -9.86
CA ARG A 38 -15.37 -31.97 -10.59
C ARG A 38 -14.10 -31.33 -10.05
N PHE A 39 -13.85 -31.47 -8.74
CA PHE A 39 -12.70 -30.83 -8.09
C PHE A 39 -11.48 -31.74 -7.99
N GLY A 40 -11.67 -33.07 -7.96
CA GLY A 40 -10.59 -34.06 -8.10
C GLY A 40 -9.40 -33.86 -7.15
N VAL A 41 -9.65 -33.44 -5.90
CA VAL A 41 -8.58 -33.07 -4.96
C VAL A 41 -8.30 -34.25 -4.01
N PRO A 42 -7.12 -34.89 -4.09
CA PRO A 42 -6.75 -35.93 -3.15
C PRO A 42 -6.57 -35.33 -1.75
N ASN A 43 -7.01 -36.04 -0.71
CA ASN A 43 -6.80 -35.67 0.70
C ASN A 43 -7.40 -34.30 1.08
N TYR A 44 -8.57 -33.96 0.56
CA TYR A 44 -9.28 -32.74 0.94
C TYR A 44 -9.91 -32.89 2.33
N GLY A 45 -9.34 -32.22 3.33
CA GLY A 45 -9.79 -32.28 4.72
C GLY A 45 -10.31 -30.94 5.25
N ALA A 46 -10.75 -30.92 6.51
CA ALA A 46 -11.32 -29.74 7.17
C ALA A 46 -10.39 -28.49 7.12
N SER A 47 -9.07 -28.68 7.19
CA SER A 47 -8.09 -27.59 7.03
C SER A 47 -8.11 -26.99 5.63
N SER A 48 -8.24 -27.82 4.59
CA SER A 48 -8.34 -27.36 3.19
C SER A 48 -9.65 -26.62 2.95
N ALA A 49 -10.75 -27.11 3.55
CA ALA A 49 -12.04 -26.42 3.55
C ALA A 49 -11.96 -25.05 4.23
N TYR A 50 -11.28 -24.96 5.38
CA TYR A 50 -11.05 -23.70 6.07
C TYR A 50 -10.26 -22.71 5.20
N ASP A 51 -9.15 -23.16 4.61
CA ASP A 51 -8.29 -22.31 3.79
C ASP A 51 -9.01 -21.80 2.55
N ASP A 52 -9.83 -22.63 1.90
CA ASP A 52 -10.59 -22.23 0.72
C ASP A 52 -11.70 -21.22 1.06
N VAL A 53 -12.42 -21.45 2.15
CA VAL A 53 -13.44 -20.51 2.66
C VAL A 53 -12.79 -19.18 3.03
N ARG A 54 -11.69 -19.23 3.79
CA ARG A 54 -10.93 -18.04 4.19
C ARG A 54 -10.44 -17.27 2.96
N ARG A 55 -9.78 -17.92 2.01
CA ARG A 55 -9.26 -17.26 0.79
C ARG A 55 -10.37 -16.67 -0.07
N ALA A 56 -11.52 -17.33 -0.15
CA ALA A 56 -12.68 -16.78 -0.85
C ALA A 56 -13.24 -15.53 -0.15
N LEU A 57 -13.30 -15.55 1.18
CA LEU A 57 -13.72 -14.38 1.96
C LEU A 57 -12.70 -13.24 1.88
N ASP A 58 -11.40 -13.54 1.94
CA ASP A 58 -10.33 -12.56 1.78
C ASP A 58 -10.37 -11.93 0.37
N GLN A 59 -10.66 -12.72 -0.66
CA GLN A 59 -10.86 -12.24 -2.03
C GLN A 59 -12.11 -11.37 -2.15
N LEU A 60 -13.24 -11.79 -1.59
CA LEU A 60 -14.46 -10.97 -1.56
C LEU A 60 -14.24 -9.67 -0.78
N ASN A 61 -13.52 -9.73 0.34
CA ASN A 61 -13.17 -8.55 1.12
C ASN A 61 -12.23 -7.63 0.37
N SER A 62 -11.27 -8.15 -0.40
CA SER A 62 -10.38 -7.32 -1.22
C SER A 62 -11.10 -6.70 -2.42
N GLU A 63 -12.06 -7.40 -3.01
CA GLU A 63 -12.94 -6.90 -4.07
C GLU A 63 -13.99 -5.91 -3.56
N CYS A 64 -14.51 -6.10 -2.33
CA CYS A 64 -15.46 -5.18 -1.68
C CYS A 64 -14.77 -4.01 -0.94
N SER A 65 -13.47 -4.09 -0.67
CA SER A 65 -12.72 -2.99 -0.09
C SER A 65 -12.57 -1.90 -1.14
N LEU A 66 -13.22 -0.76 -0.92
CA LEU A 66 -12.98 0.44 -1.74
C LEU A 66 -11.46 0.68 -1.78
N THR A 67 -10.91 0.84 -2.98
CA THR A 67 -9.52 1.30 -3.14
C THR A 67 -9.35 2.64 -2.43
N THR A 68 -8.12 3.01 -2.08
CA THR A 68 -7.82 4.34 -1.51
C THR A 68 -8.38 5.48 -2.39
N ALA A 69 -8.39 5.29 -3.72
CA ALA A 69 -8.99 6.24 -4.65
C ALA A 69 -10.52 6.33 -4.52
N GLN A 70 -11.20 5.20 -4.39
CA GLN A 70 -12.66 5.17 -4.19
C GLN A 70 -13.06 5.70 -2.80
N TYR A 71 -12.28 5.44 -1.76
CA TYR A 71 -12.47 6.06 -0.45
C TYR A 71 -12.30 7.58 -0.51
N ARG A 72 -11.27 8.06 -1.20
CA ARG A 72 -11.05 9.49 -1.42
C ARG A 72 -12.24 10.12 -2.15
N GLN A 73 -12.75 9.45 -3.18
CA GLN A 73 -13.91 9.93 -3.94
C GLN A 73 -15.18 10.00 -3.10
N LEU A 74 -15.50 8.94 -2.34
CA LEU A 74 -16.65 8.92 -1.44
C LEU A 74 -16.57 10.02 -0.37
N GLU A 75 -15.37 10.27 0.16
CA GLU A 75 -15.17 11.33 1.14
C GLU A 75 -15.33 12.73 0.52
N LEU A 76 -14.87 12.94 -0.72
CA LEU A 76 -15.10 14.19 -1.45
C LEU A 76 -16.61 14.45 -1.65
N GLU A 77 -17.37 13.43 -2.04
CA GLU A 77 -18.83 13.53 -2.21
C GLU A 77 -19.55 13.90 -0.91
N ARG A 78 -19.12 13.33 0.23
CA ARG A 78 -19.64 13.70 1.55
C ARG A 78 -19.34 15.15 1.90
N LEU A 79 -18.12 15.60 1.61
CA LEU A 79 -17.71 16.99 1.84
C LEU A 79 -18.50 17.97 0.95
N ASP A 80 -18.73 17.62 -0.33
CA ASP A 80 -19.59 18.41 -1.23
C ASP A 80 -21.02 18.52 -0.71
N HIS A 81 -21.59 17.42 -0.22
CA HIS A 81 -22.92 17.42 0.37
C HIS A 81 -23.00 18.32 1.62
N MET A 82 -22.01 18.24 2.51
CA MET A 82 -21.94 19.10 3.70
C MET A 82 -21.82 20.58 3.33
N GLN A 83 -21.01 20.90 2.32
CA GLN A 83 -20.82 22.27 1.84
C GLN A 83 -22.11 22.82 1.23
N TRP A 84 -22.80 22.02 0.41
CA TRP A 84 -24.10 22.37 -0.15
C TRP A 84 -25.14 22.66 0.95
N ALA A 85 -25.18 21.84 1.99
CA ALA A 85 -26.09 22.03 3.12
C ALA A 85 -25.80 23.32 3.93
N LEU A 86 -24.55 23.80 3.94
CA LEU A 86 -24.17 25.04 4.61
C LEU A 86 -24.46 26.29 3.76
N GLN A 87 -24.58 26.16 2.44
CA GLN A 87 -24.68 27.29 1.51
C GLN A 87 -25.73 28.35 1.90
N PRO A 88 -26.98 27.99 2.25
CA PRO A 88 -27.98 29.00 2.60
C PRO A 88 -27.60 29.84 3.83
N LYS A 89 -26.85 29.26 4.78
CA LYS A 89 -26.36 29.97 5.96
C LYS A 89 -25.15 30.85 5.64
N ILE A 90 -24.31 30.44 4.70
CA ILE A 90 -23.19 31.22 4.19
C ILE A 90 -23.71 32.47 3.47
N ASP A 91 -24.74 32.32 2.63
CA ASP A 91 -25.33 33.41 1.84
C ASP A 91 -25.88 34.54 2.72
N VAL A 92 -26.36 34.23 3.92
CA VAL A 92 -26.85 35.21 4.90
C VAL A 92 -25.77 35.69 5.88
N GLY A 93 -24.50 35.34 5.64
CA GLY A 93 -23.37 35.81 6.43
C GLY A 93 -23.20 35.13 7.80
N ASN A 94 -23.72 33.93 7.99
CA ASN A 94 -23.54 33.20 9.25
C ASN A 94 -22.06 32.80 9.43
N THR A 95 -21.37 33.45 10.37
CA THR A 95 -19.93 33.27 10.60
C THR A 95 -19.56 31.82 10.93
N ARG A 96 -20.39 31.11 11.71
CA ARG A 96 -20.14 29.69 12.04
C ARG A 96 -20.25 28.77 10.82
N ALA A 97 -21.16 29.06 9.90
CA ALA A 97 -21.29 28.31 8.65
C ALA A 97 -20.10 28.56 7.71
N ILE A 98 -19.62 29.81 7.66
CA ILE A 98 -18.44 30.19 6.89
C ILE A 98 -17.19 29.49 7.44
N GLU A 99 -16.98 29.50 8.76
CA GLU A 99 -15.87 28.77 9.40
C GLU A 99 -15.93 27.26 9.13
N ALA A 100 -17.12 26.67 9.18
CA ALA A 100 -17.30 25.25 8.84
C ALA A 100 -16.99 24.96 7.37
N ALA A 101 -17.38 25.85 6.45
CA ALA A 101 -17.07 25.71 5.02
C ALA A 101 -15.57 25.83 4.74
N ILE A 102 -14.85 26.72 5.44
CA ILE A 102 -13.39 26.82 5.33
C ILE A 102 -12.73 25.50 5.76
N LYS A 103 -13.18 24.88 6.86
CA LYS A 103 -12.66 23.59 7.32
C LYS A 103 -12.95 22.44 6.34
N ILE A 104 -14.11 22.46 5.69
CA ILE A 104 -14.45 21.52 4.62
C ILE A 104 -13.48 21.69 3.45
N ASN A 105 -13.24 22.93 3.01
CA ASN A 105 -12.30 23.23 1.93
C ASN A 105 -10.86 22.81 2.27
N ASP A 106 -10.39 23.04 3.49
CA ASP A 106 -9.08 22.58 4.00
C ASP A 106 -8.98 21.04 4.00
N ARG A 107 -10.07 20.33 4.29
CA ARG A 107 -10.06 18.86 4.17
C ARG A 107 -10.01 18.41 2.71
N ARG A 108 -10.72 19.11 1.81
CA ARG A 108 -10.74 18.83 0.36
C ARG A 108 -9.38 19.05 -0.27
N SER A 109 -8.72 20.16 0.02
CA SER A 109 -7.38 20.47 -0.48
C SER A 109 -6.35 19.42 -0.07
N LYS A 110 -6.42 18.91 1.17
CA LYS A 110 -5.57 17.80 1.65
C LYS A 110 -5.86 16.48 0.94
N LEU A 111 -7.13 16.14 0.74
CA LEU A 111 -7.51 14.91 0.01
C LEU A 111 -7.07 14.94 -1.45
N LEU A 112 -7.09 16.13 -2.07
CA LEU A 112 -6.68 16.36 -3.46
C LEU A 112 -5.17 16.63 -3.62
N GLY A 113 -4.42 16.78 -2.52
CA GLY A 113 -3.00 17.10 -2.55
C GLY A 113 -2.67 18.51 -3.05
N LEU A 114 -3.63 19.43 -2.97
CA LEU A 114 -3.45 20.84 -3.36
C LEU A 114 -2.61 21.62 -2.32
N GLU A 115 -2.51 21.07 -1.11
CA GLU A 115 -1.64 21.54 -0.03
C GLU A 115 -0.40 20.65 0.06
N ALA A 116 0.46 20.70 -0.96
CA ALA A 116 1.77 20.04 -0.87
C ALA A 116 2.76 20.94 -0.12
N PRO A 117 3.50 20.44 0.90
CA PRO A 117 4.66 21.17 1.41
C PRO A 117 5.73 21.19 0.32
N LEU A 118 6.17 22.39 -0.07
CA LEU A 118 7.21 22.62 -1.08
C LEU A 118 8.50 21.82 -0.82
N LEU A 119 8.73 21.39 0.43
CA LEU A 119 9.95 20.74 0.91
C LEU A 119 10.10 19.27 0.48
N LEU A 120 9.01 18.49 0.38
CA LEU A 120 9.12 17.03 0.21
C LEU A 120 9.43 16.60 -1.23
N LYS A 121 9.10 17.46 -2.21
CA LYS A 121 9.38 17.21 -3.63
C LYS A 121 10.86 17.45 -3.98
N VAL A 122 11.47 18.46 -3.34
CA VAL A 122 12.90 18.77 -3.51
C VAL A 122 13.77 17.65 -2.97
N GLU A 123 13.40 17.04 -1.83
CA GLU A 123 14.19 15.97 -1.21
C GLU A 123 14.24 14.70 -2.07
N GLN A 124 13.13 14.29 -2.70
CA GLN A 124 13.10 13.10 -3.55
C GLN A 124 13.86 13.29 -4.88
N GLU A 125 13.69 14.45 -5.52
CA GLU A 125 14.43 14.79 -6.74
C GLU A 125 15.94 14.95 -6.45
N MET A 126 16.29 15.56 -5.31
CA MET A 126 17.68 15.72 -4.87
C MET A 126 18.32 14.37 -4.52
N ASN A 127 17.61 13.48 -3.83
CA ASN A 127 18.14 12.14 -3.50
C ASN A 127 18.38 11.28 -4.74
N ALA A 128 17.54 11.39 -5.77
CA ALA A 128 17.75 10.70 -7.05
C ALA A 128 19.03 11.21 -7.75
N HIS A 129 19.21 12.53 -7.82
CA HIS A 129 20.42 13.12 -8.41
C HIS A 129 21.70 12.86 -7.59
N ILE A 130 21.59 12.81 -6.26
CA ILE A 130 22.72 12.44 -5.39
C ILE A 130 23.12 10.98 -5.63
N ALA A 131 22.16 10.06 -5.76
CA ALA A 131 22.45 8.66 -6.05
C ALA A 131 23.16 8.48 -7.40
N GLU A 132 22.66 9.15 -8.45
CA GLU A 132 23.30 9.16 -9.78
C GLU A 132 24.72 9.73 -9.73
N PHE A 133 24.95 10.80 -8.96
CA PHE A 133 26.27 11.40 -8.79
C PHE A 133 27.22 10.46 -8.02
N VAL A 134 26.75 9.82 -6.94
CA VAL A 134 27.56 8.86 -6.17
C VAL A 134 27.98 7.67 -7.04
N ASP A 135 27.08 7.15 -7.87
CA ASP A 135 27.38 6.07 -8.81
C ASP A 135 28.35 6.52 -9.91
N PHE A 136 28.18 7.74 -10.43
CA PHE A 136 29.11 8.34 -11.39
C PHE A 136 30.53 8.45 -10.82
N VAL A 137 30.66 9.00 -9.60
CA VAL A 137 31.94 9.16 -8.90
C VAL A 137 32.57 7.80 -8.64
N ARG A 138 31.81 6.81 -8.17
CA ARG A 138 32.29 5.43 -7.96
C ARG A 138 32.82 4.80 -9.25
N MET A 139 32.18 5.06 -10.39
CA MET A 139 32.54 4.44 -11.66
C MET A 139 33.78 5.08 -12.32
N HIS A 140 34.13 6.31 -11.96
CA HIS A 140 35.22 7.07 -12.60
C HIS A 140 36.43 7.32 -11.68
N MET A 141 36.34 6.99 -10.39
CA MET A 141 37.44 7.15 -9.44
C MET A 141 38.06 5.81 -9.08
N THR A 142 39.36 5.81 -8.77
CA THR A 142 40.01 4.63 -8.19
C THR A 142 39.50 4.41 -6.76
N SER A 143 39.51 3.17 -6.27
CA SER A 143 39.02 2.84 -4.91
C SER A 143 39.66 3.71 -3.83
N ALA A 144 40.98 3.95 -3.93
CA ALA A 144 41.73 4.77 -2.99
C ALA A 144 41.40 6.27 -3.03
N GLU A 145 40.82 6.78 -4.13
CA GLU A 145 40.34 8.15 -4.22
C GLU A 145 38.89 8.27 -3.74
N TYR A 146 38.06 7.23 -3.99
CA TYR A 146 36.70 7.14 -3.48
C TYR A 146 36.67 7.05 -1.96
N ASP A 147 37.55 6.24 -1.35
CA ASP A 147 37.66 6.12 0.10
C ASP A 147 38.06 7.46 0.76
N ARG A 148 38.98 8.21 0.13
CA ARG A 148 39.36 9.56 0.61
C ARG A 148 38.20 10.56 0.55
N LEU A 149 37.33 10.47 -0.46
CA LEU A 149 36.13 11.29 -0.52
C LEU A 149 35.13 10.89 0.56
N LEU A 150 34.93 9.59 0.80
CA LEU A 150 34.07 9.12 1.89
C LEU A 150 34.55 9.62 3.25
N ASP A 151 35.85 9.57 3.52
CA ASP A 151 36.42 10.08 4.77
C ASP A 151 36.14 11.58 4.97
N ILE A 152 36.21 12.39 3.89
CA ILE A 152 35.87 13.82 3.94
C ILE A 152 34.37 14.02 4.24
N VAL A 153 33.50 13.22 3.63
CA VAL A 153 32.05 13.32 3.83
C VAL A 153 31.64 12.85 5.23
N GLU A 154 32.29 11.82 5.78
CA GLU A 154 32.09 11.36 7.16
C GLU A 154 32.53 12.39 8.22
N MET A 155 33.45 13.29 7.87
CA MET A 155 33.85 14.42 8.72
C MET A 155 32.89 15.62 8.66
N MET A 156 31.86 15.59 7.80
CA MET A 156 30.85 16.66 7.72
C MET A 156 29.79 16.52 8.84
N PRO A 157 29.19 17.64 9.31
CA PRO A 157 28.20 17.59 10.37
C PRO A 157 26.95 16.77 9.96
N ALA A 158 26.32 16.12 10.95
CA ALA A 158 25.28 15.10 10.77
C ALA A 158 24.05 15.53 9.95
N ASN A 159 23.85 16.84 9.75
CA ASN A 159 22.81 17.40 8.90
C ASN A 159 23.09 17.28 7.38
N TYR A 160 24.24 16.75 6.96
CA TYR A 160 24.58 16.44 5.57
C TYR A 160 24.61 14.93 5.27
N THR A 161 24.17 14.08 6.20
CA THR A 161 24.24 12.62 6.05
C THR A 161 23.22 12.14 5.02
N VAL A 162 23.68 11.76 3.83
CA VAL A 162 22.83 11.15 2.80
C VAL A 162 22.62 9.65 3.15
N PRO A 163 21.39 9.11 3.14
CA PRO A 163 21.12 7.71 3.50
C PRO A 163 21.97 6.68 2.73
N ALA A 164 22.29 6.96 1.46
CA ALA A 164 23.15 6.12 0.62
C ALA A 164 24.60 6.01 1.09
N ILE A 165 25.09 6.93 1.92
CA ILE A 165 26.44 6.92 2.51
C ILE A 165 26.45 6.04 3.77
N ALA A 166 25.36 6.05 4.55
CA ALA A 166 25.21 5.22 5.74
C ALA A 166 25.22 3.71 5.41
N GLU A 167 24.55 3.28 4.35
CA GLU A 167 24.56 1.87 3.90
C GLU A 167 25.93 1.39 3.39
N ASN A 168 26.80 2.29 2.92
CA ASN A 168 28.17 1.94 2.51
C ASN A 168 29.10 1.79 3.73
N ARG A 169 28.85 2.54 4.82
CA ARG A 169 29.58 2.43 6.08
C ARG A 169 29.40 1.05 6.72
N GLU A 170 28.18 0.53 6.72
CA GLU A 170 27.88 -0.82 7.25
C GLU A 170 28.55 -1.92 6.43
N ARG A 171 28.54 -1.82 5.10
CA ARG A 171 29.21 -2.78 4.22
C ARG A 171 30.75 -2.77 4.35
N ARG A 172 31.39 -1.60 4.55
CA ARG A 172 32.85 -1.54 4.79
C ARG A 172 33.25 -2.28 6.06
N LEU A 173 32.49 -2.09 7.14
CA LEU A 173 32.74 -2.74 8.44
C LEU A 173 32.58 -4.27 8.36
N GLU A 174 31.72 -4.79 7.49
CA GLU A 174 31.56 -6.23 7.27
C GLU A 174 32.75 -6.85 6.50
N THR A 175 33.36 -6.12 5.56
CA THR A 175 34.57 -6.59 4.83
C THR A 175 35.88 -6.46 5.60
N GLU A 176 35.97 -5.59 6.61
CA GLU A 176 37.19 -5.43 7.43
C GLU A 176 37.26 -6.39 8.64
N TYR A 177 36.15 -7.03 9.00
CA TYR A 177 36.06 -7.94 10.17
C TYR A 177 35.59 -9.37 9.84
N GLY A 178 35.51 -9.74 8.56
CA GLY A 178 35.26 -11.11 8.07
C GLY A 178 36.45 -11.68 7.31
#